data_AF-A0A1C5WXX2-F1
#
_entry.id   AF-A0A1C5WXX2-F1
#
_cell.length_a   1.000
_cell.length_b   1.000
_cell.length_c   1.000
_cell.angle_alpha   90.00
_cell.angle_beta   90.00
_cell.angle_gamma   90.00
#
_symmetry.space_group_name_H-M   'P 1'
#
loop_
_entity.id
_entity.type
_entity.pdbx_description
1 polymer ?
#
loop_
_entity_poly.entity_id
_entity_poly.type
_entity_poly.pdbx_seq_one_letter_code
_entity_poly.pdbx_strand_id
1 'polypeptide(L)'
;MDHILQDGDFALNASGYPETATGTRALLQRAELRLRIPRGSFDYDGLLGSRLPAMRGMNEEWALALAREALAPLPEVQAAAVRVEAECVRVEVLIDGGRYEIEVERNGEL
;
A
#
# COMPACT_ATOMS: atom_id res chain seq x y z
N MET A 1 6.56 16.30 3.82
CA MET A 1 5.98 16.75 2.54
C MET A 1 6.12 15.56 1.62
N ASP A 2 5.03 15.15 0.99
CA ASP A 2 5.02 13.99 0.11
C ASP A 2 4.83 14.50 -1.32
N HIS A 3 5.52 13.88 -2.27
CA HIS A 3 5.33 14.15 -3.69
C HIS A 3 4.60 12.99 -4.34
N ILE A 4 3.79 13.28 -5.34
CA ILE A 4 3.09 12.25 -6.09
C ILE A 4 4.14 11.40 -6.79
N LEU A 5 4.10 10.09 -6.51
CA LEU A 5 4.86 9.10 -7.27
C LEU A 5 3.96 8.55 -8.37
N GLN A 6 4.52 8.46 -9.57
CA GLN A 6 3.89 7.88 -10.73
C GLN A 6 4.96 7.13 -11.52
N ASP A 7 4.68 5.87 -11.87
CA ASP A 7 5.57 5.03 -12.69
C ASP A 7 7.01 4.91 -12.15
N GLY A 8 7.16 4.95 -10.82
CA GLY A 8 8.46 4.82 -10.14
C GLY A 8 9.26 6.12 -9.99
N ASP A 9 8.71 7.26 -10.43
CA ASP A 9 9.34 8.58 -10.33
C ASP A 9 8.35 9.65 -9.81
N PHE A 10 8.81 10.88 -9.63
CA PHE A 10 7.97 12.01 -9.25
C PHE A 10 7.13 12.51 -10.42
N ALA A 11 5.82 12.64 -10.21
CA ALA A 11 4.97 13.39 -11.12
C ALA A 11 5.36 14.88 -11.08
N LEU A 12 5.44 15.51 -12.24
CA LEU A 12 5.78 16.93 -12.37
C LEU A 12 4.53 17.77 -12.64
N ASN A 13 4.45 18.93 -12.00
CA ASN A 13 3.44 19.94 -12.32
C ASN A 13 3.76 20.64 -13.66
N ALA A 14 2.85 21.52 -14.11
CA ALA A 14 3.00 22.26 -15.37
C ALA A 14 4.28 23.12 -15.47
N SER A 15 4.92 23.43 -14.35
CA SER A 15 6.17 24.20 -14.27
C SER A 15 7.43 23.32 -14.18
N GLY A 16 7.28 21.99 -14.24
CA GLY A 16 8.39 21.03 -14.18
C GLY A 16 8.90 20.70 -12.79
N TYR A 17 8.16 21.03 -11.72
CA TYR A 17 8.54 20.69 -10.34
C TYR A 17 7.73 19.51 -9.80
N PRO A 18 8.28 18.71 -8.86
CA PRO A 18 7.55 17.63 -8.20
C PRO A 18 6.21 18.09 -7.63
N GLU A 19 5.14 17.46 -8.07
CA GLU A 19 3.80 17.74 -7.60
C GLU A 19 3.64 17.23 -6.16
N THR A 20 3.03 18.04 -5.30
CA THR A 20 2.84 17.68 -3.89
C THR A 20 1.60 16.82 -3.72
N ALA A 21 1.75 15.65 -3.13
CA ALA A 21 0.63 14.82 -2.71
C ALA A 21 0.01 15.41 -1.44
N THR A 22 -1.31 15.62 -1.44
CA THR A 22 -2.03 16.17 -0.28
C THR A 22 -3.31 15.38 0.00
N GLY A 23 -3.83 15.51 1.23
CA GLY A 23 -5.08 14.89 1.67
C GLY A 23 -5.15 13.39 1.39
N THR A 24 -6.30 12.94 0.90
CA THR A 24 -6.58 11.54 0.56
C THR A 24 -5.57 10.95 -0.43
N ARG A 25 -5.06 11.74 -1.39
CA ARG A 25 -4.07 11.25 -2.36
C ARG A 25 -2.77 10.85 -1.69
N ALA A 26 -2.27 11.65 -0.74
CA ALA A 26 -1.07 11.32 0.03
C ALA A 26 -1.30 10.07 0.90
N LEU A 27 -2.46 9.96 1.55
CA LEU A 27 -2.80 8.79 2.36
C LEU A 27 -2.87 7.50 1.53
N LEU A 28 -3.51 7.56 0.36
CA LEU A 28 -3.60 6.43 -0.56
C LEU A 28 -2.22 5.98 -1.02
N GLN A 29 -1.36 6.92 -1.43
CA GLN A 29 0.00 6.61 -1.86
C GLN A 29 0.83 5.98 -0.73
N ARG A 30 0.72 6.47 0.52
CA ARG A 30 1.39 5.85 1.68
C ARG A 30 0.88 4.43 1.94
N ALA A 31 -0.43 4.22 1.81
CA ALA A 31 -1.04 2.91 1.96
C ALA A 31 -0.55 1.94 0.87
N GLU A 32 -0.50 2.39 -0.39
CA GLU A 32 0.04 1.61 -1.51
C GLU A 32 1.48 1.18 -1.25
N LEU A 33 2.36 2.10 -0.84
CA LEU A 33 3.75 1.80 -0.52
C LEU A 33 3.85 0.77 0.62
N ARG A 34 3.11 0.97 1.72
CA ARG A 34 3.11 0.04 2.86
C ARG A 34 2.59 -1.34 2.51
N LEU A 35 1.62 -1.45 1.60
CA LEU A 35 1.06 -2.74 1.21
C LEU A 35 1.95 -3.47 0.18
N ARG A 36 2.56 -2.74 -0.76
CA ARG A 36 3.32 -3.30 -1.89
C ARG A 36 4.79 -3.59 -1.58
N ILE A 37 5.42 -2.82 -0.70
CA ILE A 37 6.83 -3.04 -0.33
C ILE A 37 6.91 -4.33 0.49
N PRO A 38 7.75 -5.32 0.13
CA PRO A 38 7.99 -6.48 0.97
C PRO A 38 8.56 -6.06 2.32
N ARG A 39 7.93 -6.50 3.41
CA ARG A 39 8.37 -6.14 4.76
C ARG A 39 9.83 -6.55 4.98
N GLY A 40 10.64 -5.61 5.47
CA GLY A 40 12.06 -5.83 5.73
C GLY A 40 12.98 -5.58 4.53
N SER A 41 12.45 -5.23 3.35
CA SER A 41 13.27 -4.93 2.18
C SER A 41 13.82 -3.49 2.15
N PHE A 42 13.46 -2.66 3.14
CA PHE A 42 13.88 -1.26 3.21
C PHE A 42 14.85 -1.05 4.37
N ASP A 43 16.12 -0.81 4.04
CA ASP A 43 17.24 -0.80 5.00
C ASP A 43 17.08 0.24 6.13
N TYR A 44 16.41 1.36 5.85
CA TYR A 44 16.25 2.45 6.81
C TYR A 44 15.04 2.28 7.75
N ASP A 45 14.07 1.42 7.38
CA ASP A 45 12.92 1.09 8.21
C ASP A 45 12.45 -0.35 7.91
N GLY A 46 12.93 -1.30 8.72
CA GLY A 46 12.57 -2.71 8.59
C GLY A 46 11.11 -3.02 8.94
N LEU A 47 10.37 -2.09 9.53
CA LEU A 47 8.94 -2.22 9.79
C LEU A 47 8.08 -1.66 8.65
N LEU A 48 8.67 -1.00 7.66
CA LEU A 48 7.99 -0.58 6.44
C LEU A 48 7.61 -1.80 5.60
N GLY A 49 6.47 -1.71 4.93
CA GLY A 49 6.00 -2.75 4.02
C GLY A 49 5.08 -3.78 4.68
N SER A 50 4.68 -4.76 3.88
CA SER A 50 3.79 -5.85 4.28
C SER A 50 4.34 -7.21 3.86
N ARG A 51 3.81 -8.27 4.46
CA ARG A 51 4.11 -9.65 4.05
C ARG A 51 3.20 -10.15 2.92
N LEU A 52 2.27 -9.33 2.43
CA LEU A 52 1.33 -9.71 1.37
C LEU A 52 2.04 -10.12 0.06
N PRO A 53 3.06 -9.40 -0.45
CA PRO A 53 3.69 -9.75 -1.72
C PRO A 53 4.37 -11.14 -1.70
N ALA A 54 4.94 -11.53 -0.54
CA ALA A 54 5.78 -12.71 -0.41
C ALA A 54 5.01 -13.98 0.04
N MET A 55 3.83 -13.84 0.66
CA MET A 55 3.09 -14.99 1.17
C MET A 55 2.20 -15.64 0.09
N ARG A 56 2.22 -16.98 0.05
CA ARG A 56 1.33 -17.80 -0.79
C ARG A 56 0.42 -18.66 0.09
N GLY A 57 -0.73 -19.08 -0.44
CA GLY A 57 -1.66 -19.98 0.26
C GLY A 57 -2.39 -19.36 1.46
N MET A 58 -2.39 -18.03 1.60
CA MET A 58 -3.15 -17.35 2.64
C MET A 58 -4.65 -17.34 2.31
N ASN A 59 -5.49 -17.43 3.34
CA ASN A 59 -6.91 -17.12 3.21
C ASN A 59 -7.16 -15.61 3.39
N GLU A 60 -8.38 -15.16 3.08
CA GLU A 60 -8.75 -13.73 3.15
C GLU A 60 -8.65 -13.15 4.57
N GLU A 61 -8.92 -13.95 5.61
CA GLU A 61 -8.83 -13.51 7.01
C GLU A 61 -7.38 -13.18 7.41
N TRP A 62 -6.44 -14.06 7.06
CA TRP A 62 -5.02 -13.82 7.28
C TRP A 62 -4.51 -12.65 6.43
N ALA A 63 -4.93 -12.57 5.16
CA ALA A 63 -4.56 -11.46 4.28
C ALA A 63 -5.05 -10.11 4.84
N LEU A 64 -6.27 -10.06 5.38
CA LEU A 64 -6.82 -8.88 6.03
C LEU A 64 -6.03 -8.51 7.30
N ALA A 65 -5.62 -9.49 8.10
CA ALA A 65 -4.78 -9.23 9.27
C ALA A 65 -3.43 -8.61 8.89
N LEU A 66 -2.79 -9.10 7.83
CA LEU A 66 -1.53 -8.56 7.30
C LEU A 66 -1.68 -7.15 6.73
N ALA A 67 -2.79 -6.88 6.01
CA ALA A 67 -3.09 -5.55 5.53
C ALA A 67 -3.27 -4.57 6.69
N ARG A 68 -4.00 -4.96 7.73
CA ARG A 68 -4.19 -4.15 8.96
C ARG A 68 -2.88 -3.91 9.70
N GLU A 69 -2.02 -4.92 9.81
CA GLU A 69 -0.69 -4.77 10.40
C GLU A 69 0.16 -3.72 9.64
N ALA A 70 0.21 -3.83 8.31
CA ALA A 70 1.00 -2.93 7.47
C ALA A 70 0.50 -1.48 7.54
N LEU A 71 -0.81 -1.29 7.67
CA LEU A 71 -1.46 0.01 7.74
C LEU A 71 -1.58 0.57 9.16
N ALA A 72 -1.24 -0.17 10.22
CA ALA A 72 -1.38 0.27 11.60
C ALA A 72 -0.72 1.64 11.91
N PRO A 73 0.41 2.03 11.28
CA PRO A 73 0.99 3.36 11.46
C PRO A 73 0.28 4.50 10.71
N LEU A 74 -0.76 4.22 9.94
CA LEU A 74 -1.62 5.19 9.25
C LEU A 74 -3.03 5.15 9.86
N PRO A 75 -3.28 5.80 11.01
CA PRO A 75 -4.57 5.72 11.71
C PRO A 75 -5.76 6.22 10.87
N GLU A 76 -5.51 7.05 9.86
CA GLU A 76 -6.50 7.57 8.92
C GLU A 76 -6.90 6.56 7.83
N VAL A 77 -6.19 5.43 7.70
CA VAL A 77 -6.40 4.40 6.67
C VAL A 77 -6.76 3.07 7.31
N GLN A 78 -7.94 2.53 6.98
CA GLN A 78 -8.40 1.25 7.54
C GLN A 78 -8.59 0.22 6.44
N ALA A 79 -7.95 -0.96 6.55
CA ALA A 79 -8.28 -2.11 5.71
C ALA A 79 -9.62 -2.73 6.14
N ALA A 80 -10.62 -2.63 5.26
CA ALA A 80 -11.98 -3.10 5.50
C ALA A 80 -12.20 -4.54 5.01
N ALA A 81 -11.69 -4.87 3.82
CA ALA A 81 -11.86 -6.17 3.20
C ALA A 81 -10.66 -6.52 2.33
N VAL A 82 -10.48 -7.82 2.06
CA VAL A 82 -9.44 -8.32 1.18
C VAL A 82 -10.02 -9.42 0.29
N ARG A 83 -9.61 -9.44 -0.98
CA ARG A 83 -9.83 -10.55 -1.92
C ARG A 83 -8.51 -11.13 -2.35
N VAL A 84 -8.36 -12.44 -2.21
CA VAL A 84 -7.14 -13.19 -2.54
C VAL A 84 -7.35 -13.87 -3.89
N GLU A 85 -6.65 -13.40 -4.93
CA GLU A 85 -6.72 -13.97 -6.30
C GLU A 85 -5.57 -14.95 -6.56
N ALA A 86 -5.20 -15.24 -7.81
CA ALA A 86 -4.03 -16.09 -8.09
C ALA A 86 -2.71 -15.31 -7.96
N GLU A 87 -2.66 -14.14 -8.59
CA GLU A 87 -1.44 -13.34 -8.74
C GLU A 87 -1.44 -12.04 -7.93
N CYS A 88 -2.57 -11.66 -7.33
CA CYS A 88 -2.65 -10.43 -6.55
C CYS A 88 -3.56 -10.54 -5.33
N VAL A 89 -3.41 -9.60 -4.41
CA VAL A 89 -4.32 -9.39 -3.28
C VAL A 89 -4.94 -8.01 -3.46
N ARG A 90 -6.27 -7.95 -3.56
CA ARG A 90 -7.01 -6.67 -3.60
C ARG A 90 -7.41 -6.29 -2.19
N VAL A 91 -6.99 -5.12 -1.73
CA VAL A 91 -7.29 -4.59 -0.39
C VAL A 91 -8.24 -3.41 -0.53
N GLU A 92 -9.43 -3.51 0.08
CA GLU A 92 -10.32 -2.37 0.23
C GLU A 92 -9.89 -1.56 1.45
N VAL A 93 -9.58 -0.28 1.24
CA VAL A 93 -9.23 0.67 2.30
C VAL A 93 -10.26 1.79 2.43
N LEU A 94 -10.51 2.21 3.67
CA LEU A 94 -11.35 3.34 4.02
C LEU A 94 -10.47 4.53 4.39
N ILE A 95 -10.74 5.68 3.76
CA ILE A 95 -10.08 6.95 4.05
C ILE A 95 -11.15 8.05 4.02
N ASP A 96 -11.34 8.77 5.12
CA ASP A 96 -12.33 9.85 5.27
C ASP A 96 -13.76 9.47 4.80
N GLY A 97 -14.17 8.22 5.05
CA GLY A 97 -15.47 7.69 4.62
C GLY A 97 -15.56 7.27 3.14
N GLY A 98 -14.53 7.55 2.34
CA GLY A 98 -14.37 7.03 0.99
C GLY A 98 -13.84 5.59 0.99
N ARG A 99 -14.18 4.82 -0.05
CA ARG A 99 -13.68 3.46 -0.28
C ARG A 99 -12.75 3.45 -1.49
N TYR A 100 -11.58 2.84 -1.33
CA TYR A 100 -10.56 2.73 -2.37
C TYR A 100 -10.05 1.29 -2.42
N GLU A 101 -9.68 0.82 -3.60
CA GLU A 101 -9.08 -0.50 -3.78
C GLU A 101 -7.60 -0.35 -4.12
N ILE A 102 -6.74 -1.10 -3.41
CA ILE A 102 -5.31 -1.19 -3.68
C ILE A 102 -5.00 -2.62 -4.10
N GLU A 103 -4.43 -2.76 -5.29
CA GLU A 103 -3.92 -4.05 -5.77
C GLU A 103 -2.47 -4.24 -5.33
N VAL A 104 -2.19 -5.41 -4.75
CA VAL A 104 -0.86 -5.86 -4.34
C VAL A 104 -0.47 -7.08 -5.15
N GLU A 105 0.51 -6.94 -6.03
CA GLU A 105 1.07 -8.05 -6.80
C GLU A 105 1.85 -9.01 -5.89
N ARG A 106 1.78 -10.30 -6.22
CA ARG A 106 2.52 -11.34 -5.51
C ARG A 106 3.81 -11.65 -6.24
N ASN A 107 4.89 -11.04 -5.78
CA ASN A 107 6.23 -11.31 -6.28
C ASN A 107 6.71 -12.58 -5.58
N GLY A 108 6.54 -13.72 -6.26
CA GLY A 108 6.72 -15.06 -5.71
C GLY A 108 8.17 -15.49 -5.48
N GLU A 109 9.01 -14.66 -4.88
CA GLU A 109 10.37 -15.05 -4.50
C GLU A 109 10.61 -14.84 -3.01
N LEU A 110 10.72 -15.96 -2.29
CA LEU A 110 11.55 -16.14 -1.09
C LEU A 110 12.57 -17.23 -1.41
#